data_AF-A0A3Q0RR23-F1
#
_entry.id   AF-A0A3Q0RR23-F1
#
_cell.length_a   1.000
_cell.length_b   1.000
_cell.length_c   1.000
_cell.angle_alpha   90.00
_cell.angle_beta   90.00
_cell.angle_gamma   90.00
#
_symmetry.space_group_name_H-M   'P 1'
#
loop_
_entity.id
_entity.type
_entity.pdbx_description
1 polymer ?
#
loop_
_entity_poly.entity_id
_entity_poly.type
_entity_poly.pdbx_seq_one_letter_code
_entity_poly.pdbx_strand_id
1 'polypeptide(L)'
;MARLDQVIPNIVDIFIQYADDGEGKKCQLNKEELQKMLEEQIQSPELKDKVNAADIEEAMQLLDKNHDGEVNFREFCRCICVLAKCYYQKKRGKGGKRGKGKDDKDDCDQED
;
A
#
# COMPACT_ATOMS: atom_id res chain seq x y z
N MET A 1 -21.49 -18.34 8.44
CA MET A 1 -20.86 -18.14 7.11
C MET A 1 -19.39 -18.53 7.19
N ALA A 2 -18.80 -18.98 6.09
CA ALA A 2 -17.36 -19.22 6.08
C ALA A 2 -16.62 -17.88 6.19
N ARG A 3 -15.44 -17.88 6.80
CA ARG A 3 -14.70 -16.63 7.07
C ARG A 3 -14.30 -15.90 5.79
N LEU A 4 -13.99 -16.63 4.72
CA LEU A 4 -13.64 -16.04 3.43
C LEU A 4 -14.85 -15.39 2.74
N ASP A 5 -16.05 -15.94 2.92
CA ASP A 5 -17.30 -15.38 2.39
C ASP A 5 -17.61 -14.00 2.97
N GLN A 6 -17.02 -13.65 4.12
CA GLN A 6 -17.14 -12.33 4.73
C GLN A 6 -15.99 -11.40 4.31
N VAL A 7 -14.79 -11.95 4.13
CA VAL A 7 -13.60 -11.16 3.78
C VAL A 7 -13.67 -10.62 2.36
N ILE A 8 -14.12 -11.43 1.40
CA ILE A 8 -14.14 -11.03 -0.02
C ILE A 8 -15.10 -9.86 -0.26
N PRO A 9 -16.37 -9.88 0.19
CA PRO A 9 -17.25 -8.72 0.06
C PRO A 9 -16.71 -7.49 0.76
N ASN A 10 -16.17 -7.62 1.98
CA ASN A 10 -15.60 -6.48 2.70
C ASN A 10 -14.44 -5.82 1.93
N ILE A 11 -13.59 -6.61 1.25
CA ILE A 11 -12.51 -6.05 0.41
C ILE A 11 -13.10 -5.24 -0.76
N VAL A 12 -14.16 -5.75 -1.39
CA VAL A 12 -14.84 -5.07 -2.50
C VAL A 12 -15.54 -3.80 -2.02
N ASP A 13 -16.28 -3.88 -0.91
CA ASP A 13 -17.03 -2.77 -0.34
C ASP A 13 -16.11 -1.62 0.09
N ILE A 14 -14.97 -1.94 0.73
CA ILE A 14 -13.95 -0.93 1.03
C ILE A 14 -13.47 -0.28 -0.26
N PHE A 15 -13.13 -1.05 -1.30
CA PHE A 15 -12.66 -0.44 -2.55
C PHE A 15 -13.70 0.50 -3.14
N ILE A 16 -14.96 0.05 -3.28
CA ILE A 16 -16.03 0.86 -3.85
C ILE A 16 -16.26 2.11 -3.01
N GLN A 17 -16.27 2.00 -1.68
CA GLN A 17 -16.51 3.13 -0.78
C GLN A 17 -15.51 4.28 -0.96
N TYR A 18 -14.23 3.98 -1.26
CA TYR A 18 -13.20 5.01 -1.42
C TYR A 18 -12.94 5.38 -2.88
N ALA A 19 -13.26 4.49 -3.83
CA ALA A 19 -13.07 4.74 -5.27
C ALA A 19 -14.28 5.40 -5.93
N ASP A 20 -15.45 5.42 -5.27
CA ASP A 20 -16.64 6.09 -5.76
C ASP A 20 -16.59 7.58 -5.44
N ASP A 21 -16.36 8.38 -6.48
CA ASP A 21 -16.36 9.84 -6.43
C ASP A 21 -17.77 10.46 -6.50
N GLY A 22 -18.82 9.62 -6.53
CA GLY A 22 -20.21 10.07 -6.63
C GLY A 22 -20.61 10.62 -8.00
N GLU A 23 -19.67 10.70 -8.96
CA GLU A 23 -19.91 11.16 -10.34
C GLU A 23 -20.03 9.99 -11.33
N GLY A 24 -19.96 8.75 -10.85
CA GLY A 24 -20.32 7.55 -11.61
C GLY A 24 -19.33 7.18 -12.72
N LYS A 25 -18.10 7.71 -12.68
CA LYS A 25 -17.10 7.49 -13.73
C LYS A 25 -15.73 7.01 -13.27
N LYS A 26 -15.42 6.98 -11.98
CA LYS A 26 -14.14 6.45 -11.52
C LYS A 26 -14.34 5.21 -10.66
N CYS A 27 -13.71 4.12 -11.08
CA CYS A 27 -13.57 2.88 -10.30
C CYS A 27 -12.09 2.71 -9.94
N GLN A 28 -11.41 3.82 -9.65
CA GLN A 28 -9.99 3.87 -9.36
C GLN A 28 -9.77 4.79 -8.16
N LEU A 29 -8.77 4.50 -7.35
CA LEU A 29 -8.35 5.33 -6.23
C LEU A 29 -7.22 6.24 -6.68
N ASN A 30 -7.33 7.54 -6.45
CA ASN A 30 -6.17 8.42 -6.54
C ASN A 30 -5.26 8.26 -5.30
N LYS A 31 -4.10 8.92 -5.32
CA LYS A 31 -3.11 8.84 -4.23
C LYS A 31 -3.69 9.24 -2.86
N GLU A 32 -4.52 10.28 -2.83
CA GLU A 32 -5.10 10.82 -1.59
C GLU A 32 -6.18 9.87 -1.02
N GLU A 33 -7.02 9.32 -1.90
CA GLU A 33 -8.04 8.33 -1.53
C GLU A 33 -7.42 7.03 -1.02
N LEU A 34 -6.38 6.55 -1.69
CA LEU A 34 -5.62 5.39 -1.25
C LEU A 34 -4.98 5.63 0.12
N GLN A 35 -4.38 6.81 0.33
CA GLN A 35 -3.80 7.19 1.62
C GLN A 35 -4.84 7.16 2.73
N LYS A 36 -5.96 7.87 2.52
CA LYS A 36 -7.04 7.97 3.49
C LYS A 36 -7.60 6.59 3.84
N MET A 37 -7.86 5.76 2.82
CA MET A 37 -8.34 4.40 3.00
C MET A 37 -7.38 3.56 3.85
N LEU A 38 -6.07 3.60 3.56
CA LEU A 38 -5.09 2.84 4.33
C LEU A 38 -4.99 3.34 5.78
N GLU A 39 -5.03 4.66 6.01
CA GLU A 39 -5.00 5.24 7.36
C GLU A 39 -6.23 4.88 8.22
N GLU A 40 -7.42 4.85 7.61
CA GLU A 40 -8.68 4.57 8.30
C GLU A 40 -8.91 3.07 8.53
N GLN A 41 -8.61 2.24 7.51
CA GLN A 41 -8.88 0.79 7.56
C GLN A 41 -7.75 0.00 8.25
N ILE A 42 -6.53 0.51 8.27
CA ILE A 42 -5.38 -0.15 8.91
C ILE A 42 -5.16 0.43 10.30
N GLN A 43 -5.80 -0.17 11.29
CA GLN A 43 -5.69 0.25 12.70
C GLN A 43 -4.64 -0.54 13.50
N SER A 44 -4.21 -1.70 12.99
CA SER A 44 -3.18 -2.51 13.64
C SER A 44 -1.84 -1.77 13.62
N PRO A 45 -1.20 -1.55 14.79
CA PRO A 45 0.11 -0.90 14.86
C PRO A 45 1.15 -1.57 13.97
N GLU A 46 1.09 -2.90 13.87
CA GLU A 46 2.03 -3.68 13.06
C GLU A 46 1.92 -3.45 11.56
N LEU A 47 0.72 -3.08 11.09
CA LEU A 47 0.44 -2.73 9.71
C LEU A 47 0.58 -1.22 9.48
N LYS A 48 0.29 -0.36 10.47
CA LYS A 48 0.51 1.09 10.40
C LYS A 48 1.98 1.46 10.19
N ASP A 49 2.91 0.74 10.81
CA ASP A 49 4.35 0.93 10.60
C ASP A 49 4.80 0.74 9.13
N LYS A 50 3.96 0.12 8.29
CA LYS A 50 4.21 -0.11 6.86
C LYS A 50 3.48 0.89 5.95
N VAL A 51 2.65 1.75 6.54
CA VAL A 51 1.73 2.67 5.88
C VAL A 51 2.04 4.07 6.41
N ASN A 52 3.32 4.45 6.42
CA ASN A 52 3.71 5.83 6.67
C ASN A 52 3.59 6.63 5.36
N ALA A 53 3.40 7.95 5.41
CA ALA A 53 3.25 8.80 4.23
C ALA A 53 4.40 8.63 3.20
N ALA A 54 5.64 8.40 3.67
CA ALA A 54 6.77 8.08 2.80
C ALA A 54 6.63 6.70 2.12
N ASP A 55 6.07 5.71 2.83
CA ASP A 55 5.76 4.39 2.28
C ASP A 55 4.56 4.44 1.33
N ILE A 56 3.67 5.44 1.42
CA ILE A 56 2.51 5.58 0.53
C ILE A 56 2.92 6.08 -0.84
N GLU A 57 3.90 6.98 -0.93
CA GLU A 57 4.54 7.38 -2.19
C GLU A 57 5.18 6.16 -2.89
N GLU A 58 5.98 5.40 -2.13
CA GLU A 58 6.58 4.14 -2.62
C GLU A 58 5.52 3.08 -2.92
N ALA A 59 4.45 3.00 -2.14
CA ALA A 59 3.35 2.08 -2.37
C ALA A 59 2.61 2.46 -3.65
N MET A 60 2.33 3.74 -3.88
CA MET A 60 1.70 4.20 -5.12
C MET A 60 2.58 3.80 -6.32
N GLN A 61 3.89 4.06 -6.27
CA GLN A 61 4.83 3.62 -7.33
C GLN A 61 4.91 2.10 -7.50
N LEU A 62 4.69 1.34 -6.41
CA LEU A 62 4.66 -0.12 -6.45
C LEU A 62 3.33 -0.67 -7.01
N LEU A 63 2.22 0.03 -6.75
CA LEU A 63 0.85 -0.39 -7.02
C LEU A 63 0.36 0.07 -8.38
N ASP A 64 0.54 1.34 -8.71
CA ASP A 64 0.28 1.96 -10.02
C ASP A 64 1.33 1.45 -11.02
N LYS A 65 1.03 0.31 -11.65
CA LYS A 65 1.97 -0.40 -12.53
C LYS A 65 1.88 0.09 -13.97
N ASN A 66 0.73 0.63 -14.34
CA ASN A 66 0.52 1.31 -15.61
C ASN A 66 0.99 2.77 -15.58
N HIS A 67 1.38 3.29 -14.41
CA HIS A 67 1.84 4.66 -14.21
C HIS A 67 0.81 5.70 -14.68
N ASP A 68 -0.47 5.42 -14.43
CA ASP A 68 -1.59 6.31 -14.79
C ASP A 68 -1.96 7.29 -13.67
N GLY A 69 -1.32 7.18 -12.49
CA GLY A 69 -1.57 8.02 -11.33
C GLY A 69 -2.79 7.60 -10.51
N GLU A 70 -3.45 6.50 -10.88
CA GLU A 70 -4.63 5.97 -10.21
C GLU A 70 -4.40 4.48 -9.86
N VAL A 71 -5.25 3.91 -8.99
CA VAL A 71 -5.16 2.51 -8.56
C VAL A 71 -6.50 1.84 -8.81
N ASN A 72 -6.54 0.96 -9.80
CA ASN A 72 -7.73 0.15 -10.07
C ASN A 72 -7.87 -1.01 -9.08
N PHE A 73 -9.00 -1.72 -9.14
CA PHE A 73 -9.28 -2.82 -8.22
C PHE A 73 -8.22 -3.95 -8.26
N ARG A 74 -7.61 -4.22 -9.42
CA ARG A 74 -6.58 -5.26 -9.56
C ARG A 74 -5.31 -4.87 -8.81
N GLU A 75 -4.91 -3.61 -8.90
CA GLU A 75 -3.74 -3.08 -8.21
C GLU A 75 -3.99 -2.98 -6.71
N PHE A 76 -5.20 -2.57 -6.30
CA PHE A 76 -5.63 -2.62 -4.91
C PHE A 76 -5.58 -4.05 -4.32
N CYS A 77 -6.10 -5.06 -5.03
CA CYS A 77 -5.99 -6.47 -4.60
C CYS A 77 -4.53 -6.91 -4.41
N ARG A 78 -3.63 -6.44 -5.28
CA ARG A 78 -2.19 -6.71 -5.15
C ARG A 78 -1.63 -6.07 -3.88
N CYS A 79 -2.04 -4.84 -3.53
CA CYS A 79 -1.69 -4.18 -2.28
C CYS A 79 -2.06 -5.04 -1.07
N ILE A 80 -3.33 -5.44 -0.97
CA ILE A 80 -3.83 -6.28 0.13
C ILE A 80 -3.02 -7.57 0.22
N CYS A 81 -2.73 -8.22 -0.90
CA CYS A 81 -1.93 -9.45 -0.92
C CYS A 81 -0.50 -9.23 -0.40
N VAL A 82 0.13 -8.10 -0.71
CA VAL A 82 1.46 -7.74 -0.19
C VAL A 82 1.39 -7.52 1.32
N LEU A 83 0.43 -6.74 1.81
CA LEU A 83 0.22 -6.50 3.24
C LEU A 83 -0.04 -7.81 4.00
N ALA A 84 -0.90 -8.68 3.47
CA ALA A 84 -1.19 -9.98 4.05
C ALA A 84 0.06 -10.88 4.10
N LYS A 85 0.89 -10.89 3.05
CA LYS A 85 2.18 -11.61 3.04
C LYS A 85 3.13 -11.06 4.10
N CYS A 86 3.26 -9.74 4.21
CA CYS A 86 4.10 -9.11 5.24
C CYS A 86 3.62 -9.45 6.65
N TYR A 87 2.31 -9.37 6.89
CA TYR A 87 1.70 -9.76 8.16
C TYR A 87 1.97 -11.23 8.50
N TYR A 88 1.78 -12.12 7.52
CA TYR A 88 2.08 -13.55 7.67
C TYR A 88 3.56 -13.83 7.98
N GLN A 89 4.49 -13.15 7.30
CA GLN A 89 5.93 -13.26 7.56
C GLN A 89 6.29 -12.81 8.99
N LYS A 90 5.74 -11.68 9.44
CA LYS A 90 5.96 -11.14 10.79
C LYS A 90 5.43 -12.09 11.86
N LYS A 91 4.24 -12.67 11.65
CA LYS A 91 3.63 -13.66 12.56
C LYS A 91 4.43 -14.97 12.65
N ARG A 92 5.23 -15.30 11.63
CA ARG A 92 6.06 -16.52 11.60
C ARG A 92 7.52 -16.35 12.05
N GLY A 93 7.91 -15.17 12.54
CA GLY A 93 9.15 -15.00 13.28
C GLY A 93 10.44 -15.37 12.52
N LYS A 94 10.64 -14.86 11.31
CA LYS A 94 11.99 -14.70 10.77
C LYS A 94 12.30 -13.23 10.59
N GLY A 95 13.09 -12.71 11.53
CA GLY A 95 13.76 -11.43 11.41
C GLY A 95 14.64 -11.38 10.17
N GLY A 96 14.56 -10.27 9.46
CA GLY A 96 15.49 -9.90 8.40
C GLY A 96 15.49 -8.39 8.34
N LYS A 97 16.49 -7.78 8.97
CA LYS A 97 16.82 -6.35 8.88
C LYS A 97 16.66 -5.88 7.43
N ARG A 98 15.74 -4.95 7.16
CA ARG A 98 15.95 -4.00 6.07
C ARG A 98 17.00 -3.02 6.56
N GLY A 99 18.26 -3.33 6.28
CA GLY A 99 19.34 -2.37 6.38
C GLY A 99 19.01 -1.21 5.46
N LYS A 100 18.78 -0.05 6.07
CA LYS A 100 18.76 1.25 5.41
C LYS A 100 20.18 1.51 4.93
N GLY A 101 20.48 1.12 3.69
CA GLY A 101 21.66 1.59 2.99
C GLY A 101 21.46 3.07 2.70
N LYS A 102 22.19 3.92 3.42
CA LYS A 102 22.45 5.30 3.04
C LYS A 102 23.29 5.25 1.76
N ASP A 103 22.70 5.65 0.64
CA ASP A 103 23.47 6.19 -0.47
C ASP A 103 23.86 7.61 -0.06
N ASP A 104 25.02 7.72 0.60
CA ASP A 104 25.74 8.97 0.80
C ASP A 104 27.17 8.72 0.29
N LYS A 105 27.44 9.09 -0.95
CA LYS A 105 28.73 9.58 -1.43
C LYS A 105 28.59 10.12 -2.86
N ASP A 106 28.08 11.34 -2.93
CA ASP A 106 28.56 12.31 -3.92
C ASP A 106 30.04 12.58 -3.61
N ASP A 107 30.94 11.98 -4.41
CA ASP A 107 32.35 12.34 -4.45
C ASP A 107 32.45 13.69 -5.17
N CYS A 108 32.34 14.76 -4.38
CA CYS A 108 32.66 16.12 -4.76
C CYS A 108 34.16 16.34 -4.51
N ASP A 109 34.87 16.69 -5.58
CA ASP A 109 36.11 17.45 -5.65
C ASP A 109 37.29 17.07 -4.73
N GLN A 110 38.35 16.57 -5.37
CA GLN A 110 39.70 17.01 -5.04
C GLN A 110 40.53 17.14 -6.32
N GLU A 111 40.68 18.40 -6.76
CA GLU A 111 41.79 18.88 -7.56
C GLU A 111 43.10 18.72 -6.76
N ASP A 112 44.13 18.14 -7.39
CA ASP A 112 45.50 18.67 -7.49
C ASP A 112 46.36 17.74 -8.38
#